data_AF-A0AAC8ZST3-F1
#
_entry.id   AF-A0AAC8ZST3-F1
#
_cell.length_a   1.000
_cell.length_b   1.000
_cell.length_c   1.000
_cell.angle_alpha   90.00
_cell.angle_beta   90.00
_cell.angle_gamma   90.00
#
_symmetry.space_group_name_H-M   'P 1'
#
loop_
_entity.id
_entity.type
_entity.pdbx_description
1 polymer ?
#
loop_
_entity_poly.entity_id
_entity_poly.type
_entity_poly.pdbx_seq_one_letter_code
_entity_poly.pdbx_strand_id
1 'polypeptide(L)'
;MSTIAMVLALLLLGSLMLGGLQQQLDSRFGRAANESAAIKTFNAALSALALAQSRDWAFTPQWQCQRVSEVKGRACVRQMQTYVLVAAEGMEENAVPLTLWRWAQPDGERLRFMPHGWSDFCPLAEAKQCQLP
;
A
#
# COMPACT_ATOMS: atom_id res chain seq x y z
N MET A 1 57.86 -23.41 -2.87
CA MET A 1 56.67 -22.56 -2.66
C MET A 1 55.79 -23.23 -1.62
N SER A 2 55.48 -22.56 -0.51
CA SER A 2 54.92 -23.19 0.70
C SER A 2 53.45 -23.60 0.51
N THR A 3 53.12 -24.86 0.76
CA THR A 3 51.75 -25.42 0.67
C THR A 3 50.78 -24.70 1.63
N ILE A 4 51.27 -24.22 2.76
CA ILE A 4 50.49 -23.45 3.75
C ILE A 4 50.01 -22.12 3.14
N ALA A 5 50.85 -21.43 2.37
CA ALA A 5 50.47 -20.18 1.73
C ALA A 5 49.33 -20.38 0.70
N MET A 6 49.36 -21.52 -0.01
CA MET A 6 48.29 -21.88 -0.95
C MET A 6 46.98 -22.19 -0.23
N VAL A 7 47.02 -22.93 0.88
CA VAL A 7 45.82 -23.23 1.69
C VAL A 7 45.23 -21.95 2.29
N LEU A 8 46.06 -21.06 2.83
CA LEU A 8 45.59 -19.77 3.35
C LEU A 8 44.96 -18.91 2.26
N ALA A 9 45.55 -18.85 1.06
CA ALA A 9 44.98 -18.13 -0.08
C ALA A 9 43.61 -18.70 -0.47
N LEU A 10 43.45 -20.02 -0.51
CA LEU A 10 42.17 -20.68 -0.79
C LEU A 10 41.11 -20.37 0.27
N LEU A 11 41.48 -20.40 1.55
CA LEU A 11 40.58 -20.06 2.65
C LEU A 11 40.13 -18.59 2.59
N LEU A 12 41.04 -17.67 2.28
CA LEU A 12 40.73 -16.24 2.12
C LEU A 12 39.80 -15.98 0.94
N LEU A 13 40.04 -16.63 -0.20
CA LEU A 13 39.15 -16.53 -1.36
C LEU A 13 37.77 -17.10 -1.05
N GLY A 14 37.71 -18.25 -0.36
CA GLY A 14 36.47 -18.86 0.07
C GLY A 14 35.65 -17.97 1.01
N SER A 15 36.31 -17.32 1.99
CA SER A 15 35.62 -16.41 2.92
C SER A 15 35.13 -15.14 2.23
N LEU A 16 35.90 -14.58 1.29
CA LEU A 16 35.49 -13.44 0.48
C LEU A 16 34.28 -13.77 -0.41
N MET A 17 34.29 -14.94 -1.08
CA MET A 17 33.16 -15.39 -1.89
C MET A 17 31.90 -15.60 -1.04
N LEU A 18 32.04 -16.26 0.12
CA LEU A 18 30.91 -16.52 1.01
C LEU A 18 30.32 -15.23 1.57
N GLY A 19 31.17 -14.29 2.01
CA GLY A 19 30.73 -12.98 2.50
C GLY A 19 30.03 -12.16 1.41
N GLY A 20 30.55 -12.18 0.17
CA GLY A 20 29.93 -11.52 -0.97
C GLY A 20 28.55 -12.10 -1.31
N LEU A 21 28.41 -13.43 -1.26
CA LEU A 21 27.13 -14.10 -1.51
C LEU A 21 26.10 -13.81 -0.40
N GLN A 22 26.53 -13.80 0.86
CA GLN A 22 25.66 -13.46 1.99
C GLN A 22 25.11 -12.04 1.85
N GLN A 23 25.96 -11.07 1.54
CA GLN A 23 25.53 -9.68 1.31
C GLN A 23 24.52 -9.59 0.15
N GLN A 24 24.73 -10.38 -0.91
CA GLN A 24 23.82 -10.42 -2.04
C GLN A 24 22.47 -11.02 -1.67
N LEU A 25 22.45 -12.11 -0.88
CA LEU A 25 21.22 -12.73 -0.40
C LEU A 25 20.43 -11.77 0.49
N ASP A 26 21.09 -11.12 1.45
CA ASP A 26 20.43 -10.18 2.37
C ASP A 26 19.77 -9.02 1.61
N SER A 27 20.46 -8.46 0.61
CA SER A 27 19.89 -7.39 -0.22
C SER A 27 18.67 -7.87 -1.05
N ARG A 28 18.71 -9.10 -1.58
CA ARG A 28 17.61 -9.68 -2.36
C ARG A 28 16.41 -10.00 -1.49
N PHE A 29 16.62 -10.54 -0.30
CA PHE A 29 15.54 -10.80 0.66
C PHE A 29 14.88 -9.50 1.13
N GLY A 30 15.67 -8.47 1.44
CA GLY A 30 15.14 -7.15 1.80
C GLY A 30 14.27 -6.55 0.70
N ARG A 31 14.73 -6.63 -0.56
CA ARG A 31 13.96 -6.15 -1.71
C ARG A 31 12.66 -6.94 -1.92
N ALA A 32 12.72 -8.27 -1.89
CA ALA A 32 11.55 -9.12 -2.04
C ALA A 32 10.53 -8.89 -0.92
N ALA A 33 10.98 -8.69 0.32
CA ALA A 33 10.12 -8.37 1.46
C ALA A 33 9.41 -7.01 1.25
N ASN A 34 10.13 -5.99 0.82
CA ASN A 34 9.56 -4.67 0.53
C ASN A 34 8.56 -4.71 -0.62
N GLU A 35 8.87 -5.42 -1.71
CA GLU A 35 7.95 -5.59 -2.85
C GLU A 35 6.68 -6.35 -2.43
N SER A 36 6.83 -7.44 -1.67
CA SER A 36 5.70 -8.18 -1.10
C SER A 36 4.85 -7.28 -0.19
N ALA A 37 5.47 -6.48 0.67
CA ALA A 37 4.76 -5.58 1.57
C ALA A 37 3.97 -4.52 0.77
N ALA A 38 4.58 -3.90 -0.24
CA ALA A 38 3.92 -2.93 -1.11
C ALA A 38 2.70 -3.53 -1.85
N ILE A 39 2.84 -4.75 -2.38
CA ILE A 39 1.74 -5.47 -3.04
C ILE A 39 0.60 -5.76 -2.06
N LYS A 40 0.92 -6.18 -0.82
CA LYS A 40 -0.10 -6.41 0.21
C LYS A 40 -0.83 -5.13 0.58
N THR A 41 -0.10 -4.03 0.80
CA THR A 41 -0.70 -2.72 1.11
C THR A 41 -1.63 -2.25 -0.02
N PHE A 42 -1.21 -2.38 -1.27
CA PHE A 42 -2.02 -2.03 -2.44
C PHE A 42 -3.30 -2.86 -2.52
N ASN A 43 -3.20 -4.18 -2.34
CA ASN A 43 -4.37 -5.06 -2.34
C ASN A 43 -5.31 -4.80 -1.16
N ALA A 44 -4.77 -4.46 0.02
CA ALA A 44 -5.57 -4.06 1.16
C ALA A 44 -6.36 -2.78 0.88
N ALA A 45 -5.75 -1.79 0.23
CA ALA A 45 -6.43 -0.57 -0.22
C ALA A 45 -7.53 -0.87 -1.25
N LEU A 46 -7.25 -1.68 -2.27
CA LEU A 46 -8.25 -2.09 -3.26
C LEU A 46 -9.43 -2.83 -2.64
N SER A 47 -9.14 -3.73 -1.70
CA SER A 47 -10.17 -4.53 -1.03
C SER A 47 -11.01 -3.67 -0.09
N ALA A 48 -10.38 -2.72 0.63
CA ALA A 48 -11.10 -1.73 1.42
C ALA A 48 -12.02 -0.86 0.54
N LEU A 49 -11.58 -0.51 -0.67
CA LEU A 49 -12.38 0.24 -1.65
C LEU A 49 -13.59 -0.57 -2.12
N ALA A 50 -13.40 -1.85 -2.44
CA ALA A 50 -14.50 -2.73 -2.84
C ALA A 50 -15.53 -2.89 -1.71
N LEU A 51 -15.07 -3.11 -0.47
CA LEU A 51 -15.94 -3.28 0.69
C LEU A 51 -16.66 -1.99 1.08
N ALA A 52 -16.08 -0.82 0.81
CA ALA A 52 -16.73 0.47 1.00
C ALA A 52 -18.08 0.55 0.26
N GLN A 53 -18.22 -0.13 -0.88
CA GLN A 53 -19.46 -0.18 -1.65
C GLN A 53 -20.65 -0.78 -0.89
N SER A 54 -20.37 -1.78 -0.06
CA SER A 54 -21.37 -2.47 0.75
C SER A 54 -21.58 -1.85 2.14
N ARG A 55 -20.81 -0.83 2.52
CA ARG A 55 -20.97 -0.12 3.78
C ARG A 55 -22.02 0.99 3.62
N ASP A 56 -22.74 1.23 4.70
CA ASP A 56 -23.66 2.36 4.79
C ASP A 56 -22.88 3.60 5.27
N TRP A 57 -23.16 4.73 4.64
CA TRP A 57 -22.46 5.98 4.81
C TRP A 57 -23.46 7.12 5.01
N ALA A 58 -23.12 8.03 5.91
CA ALA A 58 -23.69 9.36 5.86
C ALA A 58 -22.85 10.22 4.90
N PHE A 59 -23.46 10.76 3.86
CA PHE A 59 -22.73 11.60 2.90
C PHE A 59 -22.67 13.05 3.40
N THR A 60 -21.54 13.43 4.02
CA THR A 60 -21.30 14.81 4.48
C THR A 60 -20.07 15.42 3.83
N PRO A 61 -19.93 16.76 3.80
CA PRO A 61 -18.75 17.43 3.26
C PRO A 61 -17.46 17.19 4.07
N GLN A 62 -17.55 16.52 5.22
CA GLN A 62 -16.41 16.14 6.06
C GLN A 62 -16.01 14.70 5.77
N TRP A 63 -14.75 14.36 6.01
CA TRP A 63 -14.28 12.99 5.90
C TRP A 63 -14.95 12.11 6.95
N GLN A 64 -15.59 11.04 6.51
CA GLN A 64 -16.11 9.99 7.38
C GLN A 64 -15.41 8.69 7.06
N CYS A 65 -14.75 8.10 8.05
CA CYS A 65 -13.92 6.92 7.88
C CYS A 65 -14.47 5.74 8.68
N GLN A 66 -14.45 4.57 8.05
CA GLN A 66 -14.77 3.29 8.67
C GLN A 66 -13.58 2.34 8.46
N ARG A 67 -13.18 1.65 9.54
CA ARG A 67 -12.24 0.53 9.42
C ARG A 67 -12.96 -0.65 8.77
N VAL A 68 -12.23 -1.38 7.94
CA VAL A 68 -12.77 -2.53 7.22
C VAL A 68 -12.10 -3.78 7.77
N SER A 69 -12.64 -4.36 8.84
CA SER A 69 -11.97 -5.41 9.63
C SER A 69 -11.59 -6.67 8.85
N GLU A 70 -12.25 -6.92 7.72
CA GLU A 70 -11.96 -8.04 6.81
C GLU A 70 -10.60 -7.89 6.12
N VAL A 71 -10.04 -6.67 6.10
CA VAL A 71 -8.75 -6.34 5.50
C VAL A 71 -7.96 -5.42 6.41
N LYS A 72 -6.65 -5.33 6.21
CA LYS A 72 -5.85 -4.34 6.93
C LYS A 72 -6.01 -2.97 6.27
N GLY A 73 -7.14 -2.31 6.47
CA GLY A 73 -7.41 -1.03 5.84
C GLY A 73 -8.61 -0.27 6.40
N ARG A 74 -8.77 0.95 5.89
CA ARG A 74 -9.93 1.80 6.16
C ARG A 74 -10.43 2.43 4.88
N ALA A 75 -11.72 2.65 4.80
CA ALA A 75 -12.34 3.44 3.75
C ALA A 75 -12.85 4.75 4.36
N CYS A 76 -12.74 5.82 3.60
CA CYS A 76 -13.24 7.14 3.95
C CYS A 76 -14.04 7.70 2.79
N VAL A 77 -15.14 8.38 3.09
CA VAL A 77 -15.96 9.07 2.09
C VAL A 77 -16.08 10.54 2.43
N ARG A 78 -16.20 11.36 1.40
CA ARG A 78 -16.50 12.79 1.51
C ARG A 78 -17.40 13.21 0.37
N GLN A 79 -18.55 13.79 0.72
CA GLN A 79 -19.48 14.36 -0.24
C GLN A 79 -18.88 15.63 -0.84
N MET A 80 -18.79 15.68 -2.16
CA MET A 80 -18.49 16.89 -2.93
C MET A 80 -19.80 17.48 -3.47
N GLN A 81 -19.73 18.47 -4.36
CA GLN A 81 -20.93 19.12 -4.91
C GLN A 81 -21.86 18.11 -5.60
N THR A 82 -21.31 17.28 -6.51
CA THR A 82 -22.10 16.35 -7.34
C THR A 82 -21.76 14.88 -7.08
N TYR A 83 -20.57 14.60 -6.56
CA TYR A 83 -20.02 13.25 -6.45
C TYR A 83 -19.52 13.00 -5.03
N VAL A 84 -19.31 11.73 -4.70
CA VAL A 84 -18.62 11.30 -3.49
C VAL A 84 -17.19 10.98 -3.85
N LEU A 85 -16.23 11.54 -3.12
CA LEU A 85 -14.86 11.08 -3.17
C LEU A 85 -14.67 9.99 -2.13
N VAL A 86 -14.23 8.81 -2.57
CA VAL A 86 -13.89 7.68 -1.72
C VAL A 86 -12.37 7.55 -1.68
N ALA A 87 -11.82 7.43 -0.48
CA ALA A 87 -10.43 7.14 -0.22
C ALA A 87 -10.33 5.81 0.51
N ALA A 88 -9.50 4.90 0.05
CA ALA A 88 -9.27 3.62 0.70
C ALA A 88 -7.79 3.48 1.03
N GLU A 89 -7.46 3.42 2.31
CA GLU A 89 -6.11 3.31 2.81
C GLU A 89 -5.83 1.85 3.19
N GLY A 90 -4.84 1.27 2.54
CA GLY A 90 -4.29 -0.03 2.88
C GLY A 90 -3.14 0.14 3.86
N MET A 91 -3.08 -0.76 4.84
CA MET A 91 -2.08 -0.79 5.89
C MET A 91 -1.42 -2.17 5.90
N GLU A 92 -0.10 -2.23 5.93
CA GLU A 92 0.64 -3.46 6.21
C GLU A 92 1.74 -3.13 7.20
N GLU A 93 2.03 -4.09 8.08
CA GLU A 93 3.07 -3.93 9.08
C GLU A 93 4.43 -3.73 8.39
N ASN A 94 5.15 -2.67 8.77
CA ASN A 94 6.42 -2.26 8.15
C ASN A 94 6.33 -1.75 6.70
N ALA A 95 5.14 -1.41 6.21
CA ALA A 95 4.96 -0.73 4.92
C ALA A 95 4.47 0.71 5.09
N VAL A 96 4.80 1.57 4.13
CA VAL A 96 4.17 2.89 4.02
C VAL A 96 2.69 2.68 3.64
N PRO A 97 1.73 3.30 4.36
CA PRO A 97 0.33 3.23 3.99
C PRO A 97 0.12 3.78 2.59
N LEU A 98 -0.78 3.15 1.84
CA LEU A 98 -1.14 3.58 0.49
C LEU A 98 -2.62 3.92 0.45
N THR A 99 -2.94 5.08 -0.11
CA THR A 99 -4.32 5.51 -0.31
C THR A 99 -4.69 5.47 -1.79
N LEU A 100 -5.72 4.70 -2.12
CA LEU A 100 -6.35 4.71 -3.43
C LEU A 100 -7.62 5.55 -3.40
N TRP A 101 -7.91 6.19 -4.52
CA TRP A 101 -9.03 7.12 -4.66
C TRP A 101 -10.00 6.62 -5.70
N ARG A 102 -11.29 6.80 -5.45
CA ARG A 102 -12.30 6.57 -6.47
C ARG A 102 -13.50 7.48 -6.32
N TRP A 103 -13.97 7.99 -7.43
CA TRP A 103 -15.21 8.74 -7.51
C TRP A 103 -16.42 7.82 -7.52
N ALA A 104 -17.46 8.22 -6.80
CA ALA A 104 -18.72 7.52 -6.69
C ALA A 104 -19.90 8.50 -6.72
N GLN A 105 -21.09 7.95 -6.84
CA GLN A 105 -22.35 8.65 -6.61
C GLN A 105 -23.03 8.06 -5.37
N PRO A 106 -23.78 8.87 -4.62
CA PRO A 106 -24.63 8.34 -3.56
C PRO A 106 -25.77 7.53 -4.18
N ASP A 107 -26.07 6.39 -3.58
CA ASP A 107 -27.18 5.50 -3.92
C ASP A 107 -27.89 5.10 -2.63
N GLY A 108 -28.76 6.00 -2.15
CA GLY A 108 -29.26 5.98 -0.77
C GLY A 108 -28.13 6.25 0.23
N GLU A 109 -27.90 5.31 1.15
CA GLU A 109 -26.79 5.33 2.11
C GLU A 109 -25.54 4.61 1.58
N ARG A 110 -25.64 3.96 0.41
CA ARG A 110 -24.52 3.24 -0.19
C ARG A 110 -23.91 4.06 -1.31
N LEU A 111 -22.76 3.58 -1.79
CA LEU A 111 -22.04 4.22 -2.88
C LEU A 111 -22.14 3.40 -4.15
N ARG A 112 -22.27 4.08 -5.29
CA ARG A 112 -22.14 3.49 -6.62
C ARG A 112 -20.93 4.08 -7.31
N PHE A 113 -19.89 3.27 -7.50
CA PHE A 113 -18.68 3.74 -8.14
C PHE A 113 -18.89 4.15 -9.59
N MET A 114 -18.26 5.25 -9.98
CA MET A 114 -18.29 5.70 -11.36
C MET A 114 -17.35 4.87 -12.24
N PRO A 115 -17.73 4.61 -13.52
CA PRO A 115 -16.79 4.14 -14.53
C PRO A 115 -15.60 5.10 -14.63
N HIS A 116 -14.39 4.55 -14.76
CA HIS A 116 -13.15 5.34 -14.91
C HIS A 116 -12.89 6.39 -13.79
N GLY A 117 -13.54 6.27 -12.64
CA GLY A 117 -13.38 7.22 -11.54
C GLY A 117 -12.19 6.95 -10.62
N TRP A 118 -11.26 6.05 -10.98
CA TRP A 118 -10.16 5.61 -10.12
C TRP A 118 -8.94 6.54 -10.24
N SER A 119 -8.18 6.68 -9.15
CA SER A 119 -6.92 7.42 -9.12
C SER A 119 -6.01 6.87 -8.02
N ASP A 120 -4.72 6.80 -8.29
CA ASP A 120 -3.66 6.44 -7.34
C ASP A 120 -3.08 7.68 -6.62
N PHE A 121 -3.38 8.88 -7.11
CA PHE A 121 -3.06 10.16 -6.47
C PHE A 121 -4.31 10.92 -6.03
N CYS A 122 -4.13 11.92 -5.16
CA CYS A 122 -5.21 12.81 -4.74
C CYS A 122 -5.86 13.50 -5.96
N PRO A 123 -7.15 13.26 -6.25
CA PRO A 123 -7.79 13.79 -7.46
C PRO A 123 -8.26 15.25 -7.31
N LEU A 124 -7.94 15.90 -6.19
CA LEU A 124 -8.31 17.29 -5.91
C LEU A 124 -7.13 18.22 -6.24
N ALA A 125 -7.42 19.47 -6.55
CA ALA A 125 -6.41 20.45 -6.94
C ALA A 125 -5.33 20.69 -5.86
N GLU A 126 -5.72 20.64 -4.58
CA GLU A 126 -4.81 20.80 -3.46
C GLU A 126 -4.70 19.51 -2.65
N ALA A 127 -3.48 19.00 -2.48
CA ALA A 127 -3.22 17.78 -1.72
C ALA A 127 -3.74 17.81 -0.28
N LYS A 128 -3.79 18.99 0.35
CA LYS A 128 -4.33 19.16 1.71
C LYS A 128 -5.80 18.77 1.84
N GLN A 129 -6.57 18.84 0.75
CA GLN A 129 -7.98 18.45 0.76
C GLN A 129 -8.18 16.93 0.84
N CYS A 130 -7.15 16.17 0.51
CA CYS A 130 -7.07 14.71 0.61
C CYS A 130 -6.46 14.23 1.94
N GLN A 131 -6.19 15.13 2.89
CA GLN A 131 -5.72 14.72 4.21
C GLN A 131 -6.86 14.01 4.96
N LEU A 132 -6.69 12.70 5.16
CA LEU A 132 -7.62 11.88 5.93
C LEU A 132 -7.48 12.17 7.43
N PRO A 133 -8.57 12.04 8.21
CA PRO A 133 -8.56 12.23 9.66
C PRO A 133 -7.79 11.14 10.40
#